data_AF-A0A1A9AEH8-F1
#
_entry.id   AF-A0A1A9AEH8-F1
#
_cell.length_a   1.000
_cell.length_b   1.000
_cell.length_c   1.000
_cell.angle_alpha   90.00
_cell.angle_beta   90.00
_cell.angle_gamma   90.00
#
_symmetry.space_group_name_H-M   'P 1'
#
loop_
_entity.id
_entity.type
_entity.pdbx_description
1 polymer ?
#
loop_
_entity_poly.entity_id
_entity_poly.type
_entity_poly.pdbx_seq_one_letter_code
_entity_poly.pdbx_strand_id
1 'polypeptide(L)'
;MTVYRSRNALRGPFTPDRIAALSLPVTRRGYRIDEVDALLHRLAFELGERTRQLTEVCAENRQIKDALRSWQSAEAARRLGE
;
A
#
# COMPACT_ATOMS: atom_id res chain seq x y z
N MET A 1 0.51 -16.26 2.96
CA MET A 1 -0.29 -15.13 2.42
C MET A 1 -1.56 -15.71 1.82
N THR A 2 -2.70 -15.43 2.42
CA THR A 2 -4.01 -15.76 1.83
C THR A 2 -4.27 -14.82 0.67
N VAL A 3 -4.30 -15.36 -0.55
CA VAL A 3 -4.63 -14.58 -1.74
C VAL A 3 -6.14 -14.35 -1.73
N TYR A 4 -6.58 -13.10 -1.61
CA TYR A 4 -7.98 -12.75 -1.79
C TYR A 4 -8.42 -13.18 -3.20
N ARG A 5 -9.37 -14.13 -3.27
CA ARG A 5 -9.86 -14.68 -4.54
C ARG A 5 -11.37 -14.51 -4.64
N SER A 6 -11.80 -13.38 -5.18
CA SER A 6 -13.19 -13.19 -5.60
C SER A 6 -13.37 -13.70 -7.03
N ARG A 7 -14.53 -14.32 -7.32
CA ARG A 7 -14.94 -14.63 -8.70
C ARG A 7 -15.13 -13.35 -9.54
N ASN A 8 -15.45 -12.24 -8.87
CA ASN A 8 -15.58 -10.91 -9.45
C ASN A 8 -14.50 -10.01 -8.85
N ALA A 9 -13.23 -10.31 -9.17
CA ALA A 9 -12.12 -9.47 -8.75
C ALA A 9 -12.07 -8.19 -9.59
N LEU A 10 -11.92 -7.04 -8.94
CA LEU A 10 -11.51 -5.82 -9.63
C LEU A 10 -10.17 -6.10 -10.32
N ARG A 11 -10.13 -5.95 -11.64
CA ARG A 11 -8.91 -6.20 -12.42
C ARG A 11 -7.86 -5.17 -12.04
N GLY A 12 -6.57 -5.53 -12.03
CA GLY A 12 -5.46 -4.58 -11.83
C GLY A 12 -5.26 -4.11 -10.38
N PRO A 13 -4.33 -3.17 -10.14
CA PRO A 13 -3.94 -2.79 -8.79
C PRO A 13 -5.09 -2.09 -8.06
N PHE A 14 -5.21 -2.35 -6.77
CA PHE A 14 -6.19 -1.74 -5.89
C PHE A 14 -5.55 -0.49 -5.25
N THR A 15 -5.77 0.68 -5.87
CA THR A 15 -5.20 1.97 -5.43
C THR A 15 -6.31 2.93 -5.00
N PRO A 16 -6.02 3.93 -4.15
CA PRO A 16 -6.99 4.95 -3.74
C PRO A 16 -7.68 5.63 -4.93
N ASP A 17 -6.90 6.10 -5.91
CA ASP A 17 -7.42 6.77 -7.10
C ASP A 17 -8.35 5.87 -7.91
N ARG A 18 -8.01 4.58 -7.98
CA ARG A 18 -8.85 3.61 -8.68
C ARG A 18 -10.19 3.43 -7.99
N ILE A 19 -10.18 3.35 -6.66
CA ILE A 19 -11.40 3.16 -5.87
C ILE A 19 -12.32 4.36 -6.01
N ALA A 20 -11.75 5.57 -6.00
CA ALA A 20 -12.49 6.81 -6.25
C ALA A 20 -13.08 6.88 -7.67
N ALA A 21 -12.43 6.25 -8.65
CA ALA A 21 -12.88 6.21 -10.04
C ALA A 21 -13.81 5.02 -10.38
N LEU A 22 -14.18 4.18 -9.41
CA LEU A 22 -15.04 3.03 -9.69
C LEU A 22 -16.46 3.47 -10.06
N SER A 23 -16.92 3.01 -11.23
CA SER A 23 -18.33 3.09 -11.61
C SER A 23 -18.97 1.72 -11.41
N LEU A 24 -19.95 1.64 -10.50
CA LEU A 24 -20.67 0.40 -10.19
C LEU A 24 -22.04 0.39 -10.90
N PRO A 25 -22.47 -0.76 -11.45
CA PRO A 25 -23.77 -0.86 -12.12
C PRO A 25 -24.92 -0.77 -11.10
N VAL A 26 -25.94 0.02 -11.43
CA VAL A 26 -27.16 0.17 -10.59
C VAL A 26 -28.17 -0.92 -10.93
N THR A 27 -28.79 -1.52 -9.90
CA THR A 27 -29.84 -2.54 -10.06
C THR A 27 -31.06 -2.26 -9.18
N ARG A 28 -32.24 -2.72 -9.60
CA ARG A 28 -33.56 -2.39 -9.02
C ARG A 28 -33.73 -2.83 -7.56
N ARG A 29 -32.89 -3.74 -7.05
CA ARG A 29 -32.80 -4.16 -5.63
C ARG A 29 -31.36 -4.10 -5.11
N GLY A 30 -30.59 -3.12 -5.59
CA GLY A 30 -29.19 -2.93 -5.24
C GLY A 30 -29.00 -2.19 -3.91
N TYR A 31 -27.74 -2.03 -3.52
CA TYR A 31 -27.37 -1.16 -2.40
C TYR A 31 -27.77 0.29 -2.67
N ARG A 32 -27.94 1.06 -1.60
CA ARG A 32 -28.15 2.51 -1.69
C ARG A 32 -26.87 3.16 -2.19
N ILE A 33 -26.97 3.91 -3.30
CA ILE A 33 -25.83 4.52 -3.98
C ILE A 33 -25.06 5.42 -3.01
N ASP A 34 -25.74 6.32 -2.29
CA ASP A 34 -25.11 7.24 -1.35
C ASP A 34 -24.30 6.54 -0.24
N GLU A 35 -24.80 5.40 0.26
CA GLU A 35 -24.11 4.61 1.30
C GLU A 35 -22.86 3.92 0.73
N VAL A 36 -22.95 3.41 -0.51
CA VAL A 36 -21.82 2.81 -1.21
C VAL A 36 -20.77 3.86 -1.55
N ASP A 37 -21.18 5.03 -2.03
CA ASP A 37 -20.27 6.12 -2.35
C ASP A 37 -19.55 6.63 -1.09
N ALA A 38 -20.26 6.80 0.03
CA ALA A 38 -19.65 7.16 1.31
C ALA A 38 -18.64 6.10 1.79
N LEU A 39 -18.98 4.82 1.65
CA LEU A 39 -18.09 3.71 1.98
C LEU A 39 -16.83 3.71 1.11
N LEU A 40 -16.97 3.84 -0.22
CA LEU A 40 -15.85 3.84 -1.16
C LEU A 40 -14.95 5.05 -0.94
N HIS A 41 -15.53 6.22 -0.65
CA HIS A 41 -14.77 7.43 -0.33
C HIS A 41 -13.91 7.22 0.92
N ARG A 42 -14.50 6.71 2.00
CA ARG A 42 -13.77 6.41 3.24
C ARG A 42 -12.69 5.35 3.02
N LEU A 43 -13.00 4.31 2.24
CA LEU A 43 -12.06 3.23 1.96
C LEU A 43 -10.87 3.72 1.12
N ALA A 44 -11.10 4.60 0.14
CA ALA A 44 -10.03 5.23 -0.64
C ALA A 44 -9.11 6.05 0.27
N PHE A 45 -9.69 6.85 1.19
CA PHE A 45 -8.94 7.63 2.17
C PHE A 45 -8.07 6.74 3.08
N GLU A 46 -8.67 5.72 3.70
CA GLU A 46 -7.94 4.83 4.62
C GLU A 46 -6.84 4.03 3.89
N LEU A 47 -7.08 3.61 2.64
CA LEU A 47 -6.07 2.95 1.83
C LEU A 47 -4.92 3.91 1.47
N GLY A 48 -5.23 5.18 1.19
CA GLY A 48 -4.24 6.23 0.96
C GLY A 48 -3.31 6.40 2.15
N GLU A 49 -3.89 6.55 3.36
CA GLU A 49 -3.10 6.68 4.58
C GLU A 49 -2.24 5.45 4.87
N ARG A 50 -2.78 4.23 4.71
CA ARG A 50 -2.01 3.00 4.88
C ARG A 50 -0.87 2.88 3.87
N THR A 51 -1.12 3.26 2.62
CA THR A 51 -0.09 3.24 1.57
C THR A 51 1.03 4.21 1.91
N ARG A 52 0.69 5.42 2.36
CA ARG A 52 1.65 6.44 2.80
C ARG A 52 2.52 5.94 3.96
N GLN A 53 1.89 5.37 4.98
CA GLN A 53 2.60 4.78 6.14
C GLN A 53 3.54 3.64 5.72
N LEU A 54 3.09 2.75 4.82
CA LEU A 54 3.95 1.68 4.31
C LEU A 54 5.14 2.22 3.53
N THR A 55 4.96 3.26 2.71
CA THR A 55 6.04 3.91 1.98
C THR A 55 7.07 4.51 2.93
N GLU A 56 6.61 5.18 3.99
CA GLU A 56 7.46 5.77 5.03
C GLU A 56 8.28 4.69 5.76
N VAL A 57 7.63 3.64 6.26
CA VAL A 57 8.32 2.51 6.92
C VAL A 57 9.32 1.83 5.99
N CYS A 58 8.96 1.64 4.72
CA CYS A 58 9.90 1.06 3.74
C CYS A 58 11.11 1.96 3.49
N ALA A 59 10.92 3.28 3.48
CA ALA A 59 12.00 4.26 3.31
C ALA A 59 12.94 4.24 4.52
N GLU A 60 12.41 4.28 5.74
CA GLU A 60 13.19 4.16 6.97
C GLU A 60 13.98 2.86 7.02
N ASN A 61 13.32 1.73 6.70
CA ASN A 61 13.98 0.43 6.70
C ASN A 61 15.15 0.38 5.70
N ARG A 62 15.01 1.05 4.55
CA ARG A 62 16.08 1.18 3.57
C ARG A 62 17.24 2.01 4.12
N GLN A 63 16.95 3.15 4.74
CA GLN A 63 17.98 4.00 5.36
C GLN A 63 18.78 3.25 6.44
N ILE A 64 18.10 2.50 7.31
CA ILE A 64 18.75 1.69 8.35
C ILE A 64 19.67 0.64 7.71
N LYS A 65 19.19 -0.05 6.68
CA LYS A 65 19.98 -1.06 5.95
C LYS A 65 21.21 -0.45 5.29
N ASP A 66 21.08 0.73 4.69
CA ASP A 66 22.19 1.42 4.03
C ASP A 66 23.23 1.92 5.05
N ALA A 67 22.79 2.47 6.18
CA ALA A 67 23.66 2.85 7.29
C ALA A 67 24.43 1.66 7.86
N LEU A 68 23.75 0.53 8.07
CA LEU A 68 24.38 -0.70 8.55
C LEU A 68 25.43 -1.22 7.57
N ARG A 69 25.12 -1.22 6.26
CA ARG A 69 26.07 -1.63 5.22
C ARG A 69 27.29 -0.73 5.20
N SER A 70 27.10 0.59 5.27
CA SER A 70 28.19 1.56 5.31
C SER A 70 29.10 1.34 6.53
N TRP A 71 28.51 1.14 7.71
CA TRP A 71 29.27 0.84 8.92
C TRP A 71 30.06 -0.48 8.80
N GLN A 72 29.44 -1.54 8.27
CA GLN A 72 30.11 -2.83 8.07
C GLN A 72 31.31 -2.70 7.12
N SER A 73 31.19 -1.93 6.03
CA SER A 73 32.29 -1.68 5.11
C SER A 73 33.43 -0.91 5.78
N ALA A 74 33.11 0.11 6.58
CA ALA A 74 34.12 0.88 7.32
C ALA A 74 34.83 0.04 8.41
N GLU A 75 34.10 -0.86 9.09
CA GLU A 75 34.67 -1.80 10.06
C GLU A 75 35.58 -2.83 9.38
N ALA A 76 35.17 -3.39 8.24
CA ALA A 76 36.00 -4.33 7.48
C ALA A 76 37.29 -3.67 6.97
N ALA A 77 37.23 -2.43 6.49
CA ALA A 77 38.41 -1.67 6.08
C ALA A 77 39.37 -1.42 7.26
N ARG A 78 38.84 -1.11 8.45
CA ARG A 78 39.66 -0.96 9.66
C ARG A 78 40.38 -2.26 10.03
N ARG A 79 39.67 -3.39 10.03
CA ARG A 79 40.26 -4.71 10.37
C ARG A 79 41.27 -5.24 9.36
N LEU A 80 41.21 -4.81 8.11
CA LEU A 80 42.18 -5.19 7.07
C LEU A 80 43.42 -4.29 7.05
N GLY A 81 43.38 -3.16 7.76
CA GLY A 81 44.52 -2.25 7.92
C GLY A 81 45.35 -2.46 9.19
N GLU A 82 44.92 -3.38 10.06
CA GLU A 82 45.65 -3.88 11.24
C GLU A 82 46.35 -5.22 10.91
#